data_AF-A0A661GLJ8-F1
#
_entry.id   AF-A0A661GLJ8-F1
#
_cell.length_a   1.000
_cell.length_b   1.000
_cell.length_c   1.000
_cell.angle_alpha   90.00
_cell.angle_beta   90.00
_cell.angle_gamma   90.00
#
_symmetry.space_group_name_H-M   'P 1'
#
loop_
_entity.id
_entity.type
_entity.pdbx_description
1 polymer ?
#
loop_
_entity_poly.entity_id
_entity_poly.type
_entity_poly.pdbx_seq_one_letter_code
_entity_poly.pdbx_strand_id
1 'polypeptide(L)' 'VTLLGQPFVKDPDVTVAKLLKDADASVTSFVRYEVGEGIEKKEENFAEEVMKQISEG' A
#
# COMPACT_ATOMS: atom_id res chain seq x y z
N VAL A 1 -3.25 8.63 9.58
CA VAL A 1 -2.13 8.61 8.61
C VAL A 1 -2.34 9.76 7.64
N THR A 2 -1.48 10.78 7.63
CA THR A 2 -1.63 11.98 6.79
C THR A 2 -0.40 12.13 5.90
N LEU A 3 -0.58 12.45 4.62
CA LEU A 3 0.51 12.61 3.64
C LEU A 3 1.59 13.60 4.12
N LEU A 4 1.15 14.70 4.74
CA LEU A 4 2.02 15.81 5.15
C LEU A 4 2.97 15.46 6.32
N GLY A 5 2.54 14.55 7.20
CA GLY A 5 3.35 14.12 8.36
C GLY A 5 4.33 12.99 8.05
N GLN A 6 4.28 12.44 6.83
CA GLN A 6 5.16 11.34 6.45
C GLN A 6 6.57 11.84 6.15
N PRO A 7 7.62 11.07 6.51
CA PRO A 7 8.97 11.32 6.03
C PRO A 7 9.00 11.19 4.50
N PHE A 8 9.78 12.05 3.86
CA PHE A 8 9.87 12.08 2.41
C PHE A 8 10.70 10.90 1.90
N VAL A 9 10.20 10.17 0.90
CA VAL A 9 10.80 8.90 0.45
C VAL A 9 12.22 9.06 -0.09
N LYS A 10 12.55 10.24 -0.66
CA LYS A 10 13.91 10.53 -1.15
C LYS A 10 14.83 11.12 -0.08
N ASP A 11 14.25 11.69 0.98
CA ASP A 11 14.98 12.28 2.10
C ASP A 11 14.18 12.05 3.40
N PRO A 12 14.47 10.95 4.12
CA PRO A 12 13.68 10.57 5.29
C PRO A 12 13.81 11.55 6.47
N ASP A 13 14.82 12.43 6.45
CA ASP A 13 15.06 13.42 7.51
C ASP A 13 14.10 14.62 7.42
N VAL A 14 13.37 14.74 6.31
CA VAL A 14 12.45 15.84 6.02
C VAL A 14 11.03 15.29 5.87
N THR A 15 10.06 15.93 6.48
CA THR A 15 8.64 15.60 6.27
C THR A 15 8.13 16.19 4.96
N VAL A 16 7.13 15.56 4.35
CA VAL A 16 6.50 16.07 3.12
C VAL A 16 5.94 17.50 3.33
N ALA A 17 5.44 17.82 4.53
CA ALA A 17 5.02 19.19 4.88
C ALA A 17 6.16 20.21 4.82
N LYS A 18 7.33 19.85 5.34
CA LYS A 18 8.50 20.75 5.39
C LYS A 18 9.06 20.97 3.98
N LEU A 19 9.14 19.91 3.17
CA LEU A 19 9.51 20.00 1.76
C LEU A 19 8.60 20.94 0.97
N LEU A 20 7.28 20.82 1.14
CA LEU A 20 6.30 21.67 0.46
C LEU A 20 6.43 23.14 0.89
N LYS A 21 6.66 23.38 2.18
CA LYS A 21 6.85 24.73 2.73
C LYS A 21 8.12 25.38 2.19
N ASP A 22 9.22 24.64 2.11
CA ASP A 22 10.51 25.13 1.61
C ASP A 22 10.46 25.41 0.09
N ALA A 23 9.55 24.77 -0.63
CA ALA A 23 9.31 24.96 -2.06
C ALA A 23 8.18 25.95 -2.38
N ASP A 24 7.58 26.61 -1.38
CA ASP A 24 6.38 27.47 -1.50
C ASP A 24 5.23 26.81 -2.30
N ALA A 25 5.06 25.51 -2.08
CA ALA A 25 4.12 24.66 -2.80
C ALA A 25 3.07 24.05 -1.86
N SER A 26 1.92 23.65 -2.42
CA SER A 26 0.85 22.97 -1.67
C SER A 26 0.31 21.77 -2.43
N VAL A 27 -0.14 20.75 -1.70
CA VAL A 27 -0.80 19.57 -2.27
C VAL A 27 -2.31 19.79 -2.24
N THR A 28 -2.92 19.83 -3.42
CA THR A 28 -4.37 20.05 -3.58
C THR A 28 -5.17 18.75 -3.45
N SER A 29 -4.65 17.65 -4.02
CA SER A 29 -5.23 16.31 -3.88
C SER A 29 -4.16 15.24 -4.14
N PHE A 30 -4.38 14.05 -3.58
CA PHE A 30 -3.63 12.85 -3.94
C PHE A 30 -4.59 11.66 -3.98
N VAL A 31 -4.33 10.73 -4.89
CA VAL A 31 -5.04 9.45 -4.98
C VAL A 31 -3.98 8.36 -5.06
N ARG A 32 -4.09 7.35 -4.19
CA ARG A 32 -3.21 6.17 -4.20
C ARG A 32 -4.09 4.98 -4.56
N TYR A 33 -3.82 4.37 -5.70
CA TYR A 33 -4.42 3.10 -6.08
C TYR A 33 -3.45 1.97 -5.73
N GLU A 34 -3.96 0.91 -5.12
CA GLU A 34 -3.19 -0.30 -4.85
C GLU A 34 -3.85 -1.52 -5.51
N VAL A 35 -3.04 -2.42 -6.06
CA VAL A 35 -3.56 -3.66 -6.65
C VAL A 35 -4.18 -4.50 -5.54
N GLY A 36 -5.46 -4.84 -5.69
CA GLY A 36 -6.22 -5.58 -4.68
C GLY A 36 -6.90 -4.70 -3.63
N GLU A 37 -6.91 -3.37 -3.79
CA GLU A 37 -7.66 -2.47 -2.93
C GLU A 37 -9.17 -2.81 -2.97
N GLY A 38 -9.72 -3.24 -1.83
CA GLY A 38 -11.12 -3.68 -1.71
C GLY A 38 -11.39 -5.12 -2.18
N ILE A 39 -10.38 -5.87 -2.61
CA ILE A 39 -10.52 -7.29 -2.96
C ILE A 39 -10.26 -8.13 -1.70
N GLU A 40 -11.26 -8.90 -1.27
CA GLU A 40 -11.09 -9.88 -0.19
C GLU A 40 -10.08 -10.94 -0.67
N LYS A 41 -8.91 -10.95 -0.02
CA LYS A 41 -7.80 -11.83 -0.38
C LYS A 41 -8.21 -13.26 0.00
N LYS A 42 -8.69 -14.03 -0.99
CA LYS A 42 -8.94 -15.46 -0.79
C LYS A 42 -7.62 -16.14 -0.45
N GLU A 43 -7.51 -16.62 0.78
CA GLU A 43 -6.46 -17.55 1.18
C GLU A 43 -6.82 -18.92 0.60
N GLU A 44 -6.34 -19.18 -0.61
CA GLU A 44 -6.44 -20.53 -1.20
C GLU A 44 -5.33 -21.37 -0.56
N ASN A 45 -5.73 -22.22 0.40
CA ASN A 45 -4.83 -23.17 1.02
C ASN A 45 -4.51 -24.29 0.03
N PHE A 46 -3.44 -24.11 -0.74
CA PHE A 46 -2.97 -25.04 -1.77
C PHE A 46 -2.82 -26.48 -1.24
N ALA A 47 -2.51 -26.66 0.04
CA ALA A 47 -2.38 -27.99 0.64
C ALA A 47 -3.72 -28.75 0.71
N GLU A 48 -4.84 -28.06 0.93
CA GLU A 48 -6.17 -28.68 0.98
C GLU A 48 -6.65 -29.09 -0.41
N GLU A 49 -6.33 -28.31 -1.45
CA GLU A 49 -6.67 -28.64 -2.83
C GLU A 49 -5.88 -29.85 -3.33
N VAL A 50 -4.59 -29.93 -3.00
CA VAL A 50 -3.74 -31.08 -3.32
C VAL A 50 -4.23 -32.36 -2.61
N MET A 51 -4.61 -32.28 -1.32
CA MET A 51 -5.11 -33.45 -0.60
C MET A 51 -6.46 -33.96 -1.12
N LYS A 52 -7.35 -33.07 -1.58
CA LYS A 52 -8.62 -33.46 -2.22
C LYS A 52 -8.39 -34.23 -3.52
N GLN A 53 -7.49 -33.76 -4.38
CA GLN A 53 -7.19 -34.45 -5.65
C GLN A 53 -6.58 -35.84 -5.47
N ILE A 54 -5.80 -36.04 -4.40
CA ILE A 54 -5.18 -37.35 -4.11
C ILE A 54 -6.16 -38.32 -3.44
N SER A 55 -7.16 -37.81 -2.69
CA SER A 55 -8.12 -38.66 -1.97
C SER A 55 -9.31 -39.13 -2.83
N GLU A 56 -9.57 -38.46 -3.96
CA GLU A 56 -10.62 -38.85 -4.92
C GLU A 56 -10.11 -39.78 -6.05
N GLY A 57 -8.82 -40.12 -6.07
CA GLY A 57 -8.20 -41.08 -7.00
C GLY A 57 -7.88 -42.42 -6.33
#